data_AF-A0A973M1M4-F1
#
_entry.id   AF-A0A973M1M4-F1
#
_cell.length_a   1.000
_cell.length_b   1.000
_cell.length_c   1.000
_cell.angle_alpha   90.00
_cell.angle_beta   90.00
_cell.angle_gamma   90.00
#
_symmetry.space_group_name_H-M   'P 1'
#
loop_
_entity.id
_entity.type
_entity.pdbx_description
1 polymer ?
#
loop_
_entity_poly.entity_id
_entity_poly.type
_entity_poly.pdbx_seq_one_letter_code
_entity_poly.pdbx_strand_id
1 'polypeptide(L)'
;MKNWAGNLEYSAASVARPESVGELAELVASAERVKALGSRHCFNDVADTAGVQVVLDRLPGGVEVDSSRRVARVSGGITYGDLGLALEGEGWALHNMASLPHISVAGA
;
A
#
# COMPACT_ATOMS: atom_id res chain seq x y z
N MET A 1 -15.69 -6.90 -4.56
CA MET A 1 -14.25 -7.28 -4.46
C MET A 1 -14.02 -7.91 -3.10
N LYS A 2 -13.17 -8.93 -2.94
CA LYS A 2 -12.95 -9.57 -1.63
C LYS A 2 -11.58 -9.26 -1.03
N ASN A 3 -11.48 -9.40 0.30
CA ASN A 3 -10.19 -9.44 0.99
C ASN A 3 -9.37 -10.68 0.57
N TRP A 4 -8.10 -10.75 0.97
CA TRP A 4 -7.19 -11.83 0.59
C TRP A 4 -7.72 -13.22 0.98
N ALA A 5 -8.30 -13.35 2.18
CA ALA A 5 -8.84 -14.61 2.68
C ALA A 5 -10.23 -14.98 2.11
N GLY A 6 -10.89 -14.07 1.39
CA GLY A 6 -12.19 -14.29 0.78
C GLY A 6 -13.38 -14.30 1.75
N ASN A 7 -13.16 -14.09 3.04
CA ASN A 7 -14.21 -14.08 4.07
C ASN A 7 -14.99 -12.75 4.14
N LEU A 8 -14.49 -11.69 3.50
CA LEU A 8 -15.14 -10.38 3.46
C LEU A 8 -15.24 -9.87 2.02
N GLU A 9 -16.43 -9.39 1.67
CA GLU A 9 -16.69 -8.67 0.42
C GLU A 9 -16.83 -7.18 0.71
N TYR A 10 -16.03 -6.36 0.02
CA TYR A 10 -16.03 -4.92 0.16
C TYR A 10 -17.26 -4.29 -0.50
N SER A 11 -17.81 -3.29 0.18
CA SER A 11 -19.01 -2.53 -0.18
C SER A 11 -18.72 -1.30 -1.05
N ALA A 12 -17.45 -1.09 -1.41
CA ALA A 12 -16.99 0.13 -2.10
C ALA A 12 -17.75 0.39 -3.40
N ALA A 13 -18.19 1.63 -3.58
CA ALA A 13 -18.88 2.07 -4.79
C ALA A 13 -17.96 2.03 -6.02
N SER A 14 -16.66 2.26 -5.82
CA SER A 14 -15.66 2.20 -6.87
C SER A 14 -14.26 1.92 -6.32
N VAL A 15 -13.36 1.51 -7.23
CA VAL A 15 -11.93 1.33 -6.96
C VAL A 15 -11.16 2.22 -7.92
N ALA A 16 -10.31 3.08 -7.37
CA ALA A 16 -9.44 3.97 -8.13
C ALA A 16 -7.96 3.57 -8.00
N ARG A 17 -7.20 3.87 -9.04
CA ARG A 17 -5.77 3.52 -9.18
C ARG A 17 -5.02 4.73 -9.75
N PRO A 18 -4.83 5.79 -8.95
CA PRO A 18 -4.21 7.02 -9.43
C PRO A 18 -2.77 6.76 -9.88
N GLU A 19 -2.36 7.46 -10.92
CA GLU A 19 -1.04 7.33 -11.56
C GLU A 19 -0.11 8.49 -11.14
N SER A 20 -0.62 9.45 -10.37
CA SER A 20 0.17 10.53 -9.78
C SER A 20 -0.34 10.97 -8.42
N VAL A 21 0.53 11.63 -7.65
CA VAL A 21 0.15 12.25 -6.36
C VAL A 21 -0.88 13.36 -6.56
N GLY A 22 -0.83 14.08 -7.68
CA GLY A 22 -1.82 15.11 -8.03
C GLY A 22 -3.21 14.51 -8.22
N GLU A 23 -3.32 13.46 -9.03
CA GLU A 23 -4.58 12.74 -9.25
C GLU A 23 -5.12 12.14 -7.94
N LEU A 24 -4.24 11.55 -7.11
CA LEU A 24 -4.62 11.07 -5.79
C LEU A 24 -5.19 12.20 -4.92
N ALA A 25 -4.54 13.37 -4.90
CA ALA A 25 -4.97 14.51 -4.09
C ALA A 25 -6.34 15.03 -4.55
N GLU A 26 -6.57 15.15 -5.86
CA GLU A 26 -7.86 15.56 -6.43
C GLU A 26 -8.97 14.55 -6.09
N LEU A 27 -8.67 13.25 -6.19
CA LEU A 27 -9.60 12.20 -5.82
C LEU A 27 -9.96 12.27 -4.33
N VAL A 28 -8.96 12.42 -3.46
CA VAL A 28 -9.17 12.51 -2.01
C VAL A 28 -9.97 13.76 -1.64
N ALA A 29 -9.70 14.89 -2.31
CA ALA A 29 -10.40 16.14 -2.05
C ALA A 29 -11.87 16.14 -2.53
N SER A 30 -12.18 15.38 -3.58
CA SER A 30 -13.52 15.34 -4.19
C SER A 30 -14.44 14.25 -3.61
N ALA A 31 -13.89 13.21 -3.01
CA ALA A 31 -14.67 12.08 -2.51
C ALA A 31 -15.14 12.29 -1.07
N GLU A 32 -16.41 11.99 -0.79
CA GLU A 32 -16.99 12.05 0.57
C GLU A 32 -16.34 11.04 1.52
N ARG A 33 -16.03 9.84 1.01
CA ARG A 33 -15.44 8.74 1.76
C ARG A 33 -14.39 8.04 0.93
N VAL A 34 -13.19 7.94 1.49
CA VAL A 34 -12.05 7.29 0.84
C VAL A 34 -11.42 6.28 1.78
N LYS A 35 -11.03 5.13 1.22
CA LYS A 35 -10.25 4.15 1.96
C LYS A 35 -9.09 3.62 1.13
N ALA A 36 -7.88 3.69 1.66
CA ALA A 36 -6.73 3.05 1.04
C ALA A 36 -6.89 1.52 1.08
N LEU A 37 -6.53 0.86 -0.01
CA LEU A 37 -6.60 -0.59 -0.17
C LEU A 37 -5.23 -1.12 -0.60
N GLY A 38 -4.54 -1.76 0.36
CA GLY A 38 -3.23 -2.40 0.14
C GLY A 38 -3.36 -3.84 -0.36
N SER A 39 -2.54 -4.75 0.19
CA SER A 39 -2.56 -6.19 -0.16
C SER A 39 -3.83 -6.95 0.26
N ARG A 40 -4.78 -6.26 0.91
CA ARG A 40 -6.08 -6.80 1.37
C ARG A 40 -5.95 -7.91 2.42
N HIS A 41 -4.86 -7.93 3.17
CA HIS A 41 -4.54 -8.98 4.15
C HIS A 41 -5.17 -8.77 5.55
N CYS A 42 -6.22 -7.94 5.64
CA CYS A 42 -7.06 -7.82 6.82
C CYS A 42 -8.17 -8.88 6.82
N PHE A 43 -8.65 -9.25 8.00
CA PHE A 43 -9.70 -10.26 8.18
C PHE A 43 -11.03 -9.67 8.71
N ASN A 44 -11.07 -8.36 8.88
CA ASN A 44 -12.22 -7.56 9.31
C ASN A 44 -12.48 -6.42 8.29
N ASP A 45 -13.46 -5.57 8.61
CA ASP A 45 -13.94 -4.47 7.77
C ASP A 45 -13.05 -3.22 7.80
N VAL A 46 -11.84 -3.29 8.38
CA VAL A 46 -10.96 -2.12 8.56
C VAL A 46 -10.64 -1.42 7.25
N ALA A 47 -10.65 -2.14 6.12
CA ALA A 47 -10.39 -1.61 4.77
C ALA A 47 -11.67 -1.42 3.92
N ASP A 48 -12.86 -1.66 4.49
CA ASP A 48 -14.12 -1.46 3.79
C ASP A 48 -14.56 0.00 3.81
N THR A 49 -15.43 0.37 2.87
CA THR A 49 -16.06 1.68 2.75
C THR A 49 -17.26 1.57 1.80
N ALA A 50 -18.27 2.43 1.97
CA ALA A 50 -19.30 2.63 0.95
C ALA A 50 -18.86 3.63 -0.15
N GLY A 51 -17.71 4.29 0.03
CA GLY A 51 -17.15 5.27 -0.91
C GLY A 51 -16.12 4.66 -1.87
N VAL A 52 -15.03 5.38 -2.09
CA VAL A 52 -13.97 4.99 -3.03
C VAL A 52 -12.86 4.23 -2.31
N GLN A 53 -12.50 3.06 -2.82
CA GLN A 53 -11.26 2.39 -2.45
C GLN A 53 -10.12 2.84 -3.36
N VAL A 54 -8.95 3.12 -2.80
CA VAL A 54 -7.78 3.62 -3.54
C VAL A 54 -6.62 2.65 -3.42
N VAL A 55 -6.18 2.13 -4.56
CA VAL A 55 -5.00 1.26 -4.67
C VAL A 55 -3.84 2.08 -5.22
N LEU A 56 -2.70 2.08 -4.52
CA LEU A 56 -1.55 2.95 -4.82
C LEU A 56 -0.50 2.28 -5.73
N ASP A 57 -0.84 1.18 -6.40
CA ASP A 57 0.11 0.35 -7.15
C ASP A 57 0.55 0.94 -8.51
N ARG A 58 -0.06 2.06 -8.92
CA ARG A 58 0.34 2.82 -10.11
C ARG A 58 1.08 4.12 -9.80
N LEU A 59 1.22 4.49 -8.52
CA LEU A 59 1.97 5.68 -8.19
C LEU A 59 3.46 5.46 -8.45
N PRO A 60 4.15 6.44 -9.06
CA PRO A 60 5.58 6.36 -9.22
C PRO A 60 6.24 6.36 -7.83
N GLY A 61 7.24 5.50 -7.67
CA GLY A 61 8.11 5.51 -6.51
C GLY A 61 9.01 4.29 -6.47
N GLY A 62 9.95 4.32 -5.54
CA GLY A 62 10.95 3.28 -5.34
C GLY A 62 11.43 3.29 -3.90
N VAL A 63 12.56 2.65 -3.66
CA VAL A 63 13.24 2.67 -2.38
C VAL A 63 14.39 3.67 -2.46
N GLU A 64 14.32 4.73 -1.66
CA GLU A 64 15.38 5.73 -1.54
C GLU A 64 16.06 5.55 -0.18
N VAL A 65 17.35 5.19 -0.19
CA VAL A 65 18.12 4.98 1.03
C VAL A 65 18.92 6.24 1.40
N ASP A 66 18.77 6.70 2.63
CA ASP A 66 19.64 7.72 3.24
C ASP A 66 20.55 7.05 4.26
N SER A 67 21.77 6.75 3.81
CA SER A 67 22.79 6.07 4.62
C SER A 67 23.27 6.91 5.81
N SER A 68 23.24 8.23 5.69
CA SER A 68 23.67 9.13 6.77
C SER A 68 22.72 9.09 7.95
N ARG A 69 21.41 8.97 7.67
CA ARG A 69 20.34 8.95 8.67
C ARG A 69 19.87 7.55 9.04
N ARG A 70 20.32 6.53 8.29
CA ARG A 70 19.85 5.14 8.39
C ARG A 70 18.34 4.99 8.25
N VAL A 71 17.81 5.58 7.19
CA VAL A 71 16.38 5.49 6.84
C VAL A 71 16.23 5.12 5.37
N ALA A 72 15.16 4.39 5.06
CA ALA A 72 14.71 4.16 3.70
C ALA A 72 13.32 4.78 3.52
N ARG A 73 13.15 5.59 2.47
CA ARG A 73 11.85 6.11 2.05
C ARG A 73 11.31 5.20 0.95
N VAL A 74 10.04 4.82 1.09
CA VAL A 74 9.41 3.82 0.22
C VAL A 74 7.98 4.23 -0.13
N SER A 75 7.48 3.76 -1.27
CA SER A 75 6.05 3.86 -1.59
C SER A 75 5.22 3.02 -0.62
N GLY A 76 4.12 3.55 -0.10
CA GLY A 76 3.27 2.81 0.85
C GLY A 76 2.67 1.51 0.28
N GLY A 77 2.53 1.43 -1.05
CA GLY A 77 2.04 0.24 -1.75
C GLY A 77 3.08 -0.85 -2.01
N ILE A 78 4.38 -0.61 -1.76
CA ILE A 78 5.43 -1.63 -1.97
C ILE A 78 5.17 -2.85 -1.07
N THR A 79 5.42 -4.05 -1.59
CA THR A 79 5.34 -5.27 -0.77
C THR A 79 6.63 -5.48 0.04
N TYR A 80 6.56 -6.20 1.16
CA TYR A 80 7.78 -6.58 1.90
C TYR A 80 8.78 -7.37 1.06
N GLY A 81 8.31 -8.20 0.13
CA GLY A 81 9.16 -8.97 -0.79
C GLY A 81 9.96 -8.05 -1.71
N ASP A 82 9.27 -7.11 -2.37
CA ASP A 82 9.93 -6.15 -3.26
C ASP A 82 10.84 -5.19 -2.49
N LEU A 83 10.41 -4.76 -1.29
CA LEU A 83 11.24 -3.93 -0.42
C LEU A 83 12.51 -4.67 0.02
N GLY A 84 12.40 -5.94 0.40
CA GLY A 84 13.54 -6.75 0.81
C GLY A 84 14.60 -6.85 -0.29
N LEU A 85 14.17 -7.16 -1.52
CA LEU A 85 15.05 -7.23 -2.69
C LEU A 85 15.71 -5.87 -3.00
N ALA A 86 14.95 -4.78 -2.92
CA ALA A 86 15.47 -3.44 -3.18
C ALA A 86 16.49 -3.00 -2.12
N LEU A 87 16.25 -3.28 -0.84
CA LEU A 87 17.20 -2.97 0.24
C LEU A 87 18.46 -3.83 0.14
N GLU A 88 18.31 -5.12 -0.14
CA GLU A 88 19.45 -6.03 -0.31
C GLU A 88 20.39 -5.54 -1.42
N GLY A 89 19.84 -5.06 -2.54
CA GLY A 89 20.61 -4.47 -3.64
C GLY A 89 21.47 -3.27 -3.24
N GLU A 90 21.07 -2.54 -2.20
CA GLU A 90 21.81 -1.40 -1.63
C GLU A 90 22.71 -1.80 -0.44
N GLY A 91 22.72 -3.08 -0.04
CA GLY A 91 23.44 -3.58 1.14
C GLY A 91 22.73 -3.35 2.47
N TRP A 92 21.41 -3.18 2.44
CA TRP A 92 20.55 -2.92 3.61
C TRP A 92 19.64 -4.10 3.91
N ALA A 93 19.14 -4.15 5.14
CA ALA A 93 18.15 -5.13 5.57
C ALA A 93 17.20 -4.55 6.61
N LEU A 94 16.00 -5.12 6.68
CA LEU A 94 15.09 -4.88 7.80
C LEU A 94 15.43 -5.84 8.94
N HIS A 95 15.39 -5.34 10.17
CA HIS A 95 15.64 -6.18 11.35
C HIS A 95 14.52 -7.21 11.58
N ASN A 96 13.29 -6.90 11.17
CA ASN A 96 12.14 -7.77 11.33
C ASN A 96 11.20 -7.63 10.12
N MET A 97 10.51 -8.70 9.76
CA MET A 97 9.57 -8.76 8.64
C MET A 97 8.34 -9.57 9.03
N ALA A 98 7.21 -9.29 8.35
CA ALA A 98 6.05 -10.16 8.43
C ALA A 98 6.37 -11.56 7.86
N SER A 99 5.58 -12.56 8.24
CA SER A 99 5.76 -13.95 7.77
C SER A 99 5.51 -14.15 6.27
N LEU A 100 4.79 -13.23 5.62
CA LEU A 100 4.45 -13.28 4.20
C LEU A 100 5.00 -12.05 3.46
N PRO A 101 5.69 -12.24 2.31
CA PRO A 101 6.36 -11.14 1.61
C PRO A 101 5.39 -10.26 0.80
N HIS A 102 4.22 -10.76 0.44
CA HIS A 102 3.25 -10.08 -0.45
C HIS A 102 2.30 -9.12 0.30
N ILE A 103 2.71 -8.61 1.46
CA ILE A 103 1.96 -7.63 2.27
C ILE A 103 2.52 -6.23 1.98
N SER A 104 1.64 -5.27 1.72
CA SER A 104 2.01 -3.86 1.50
C SER A 104 2.52 -3.20 2.77
N VAL A 105 3.63 -2.46 2.71
CA VAL A 105 4.29 -1.84 3.87
C VAL A 105 3.36 -0.92 4.67
N ALA A 106 2.61 -0.02 4.02
CA ALA A 106 1.74 0.92 4.74
C ALA A 106 0.48 0.26 5.35
N GLY A 107 0.14 -0.95 4.92
CA GLY A 107 -1.00 -1.71 5.44
C GLY A 107 -0.63 -2.76 6.48
N ALA A 108 0.66 -2.90 6.80
CA ALA A 108 1.19 -3.87 7.76
C ALA A 108 1.24 -3.32 9.20
#